data_AF-A0A9X6U5I4-F1
#
_entry.id   AF-A0A9X6U5I4-F1
#
_cell.length_a   1.000
_cell.length_b   1.000
_cell.length_c   1.000
_cell.angle_alpha   90.00
_cell.angle_beta   90.00
_cell.angle_gamma   90.00
#
_symmetry.space_group_name_H-M   'P 1'
#
loop_
_entity.id
_entity.type
_entity.pdbx_description
1 polymer ?
#
loop_
_entity_poly.entity_id
_entity_poly.type
_entity_poly.pdbx_seq_one_letter_code
_entity_poly.pdbx_strand_id
1 'polypeptide(L)' 'EVRERAAREGRNPHTGEALTIPAGKTPAFKAGKALKEAVKAK' A
#
# COMPACT_ATOMS: atom_id res chain seq x y z
N GLU A 1 -4.99 6.26 8.70
CA GLU A 1 -3.80 5.65 9.34
C GLU A 1 -2.63 5.76 8.36
N VAL A 2 -1.40 5.82 8.85
CA VAL A 2 -0.21 5.86 7.98
C VAL A 2 0.46 4.50 8.06
N ARG A 3 0.68 3.85 6.91
CA ARG A 3 1.41 2.58 6.82
C ARG A 3 2.85 2.84 6.39
N GLU A 4 3.78 2.29 7.14
CA GLU A 4 5.20 2.31 6.81
C GLU A 4 5.51 1.22 5.79
N ARG A 5 6.25 1.57 4.74
CA ARG A 5 6.79 0.62 3.76
C ARG A 5 8.30 0.57 3.94
N ALA A 6 8.83 -0.64 4.11
CA ALA A 6 10.26 -0.86 4.15
C ALA A 6 10.90 -0.61 2.78
N ALA A 7 12.19 -0.29 2.79
CA ALA A 7 12.98 -0.23 1.57
C ALA A 7 12.99 -1.60 0.88
N ARG A 8 12.87 -1.61 -0.45
CA ARG A 8 12.85 -2.85 -1.23
C ARG A 8 13.45 -2.64 -2.61
N GLU A 9 13.93 -3.71 -3.20
CA GLU A 9 14.29 -3.73 -4.61
C GLU A 9 13.02 -3.90 -5.45
N GLY A 10 12.74 -2.91 -6.28
CA GLY A 10 11.70 -2.93 -7.27
C GLY A 10 12.26 -3.12 -8.67
N ARG A 11 11.37 -3.21 -9.64
CA ARG A 11 11.72 -3.28 -11.06
C ARG A 11 10.98 -2.18 -11.80
N ASN A 12 11.67 -1.47 -12.70
CA ASN A 12 11.02 -0.47 -13.54
C ASN A 12 10.00 -1.18 -14.45
N PRO A 13 8.69 -0.85 -14.38
CA PRO A 13 7.68 -1.52 -15.20
C PRO A 13 7.83 -1.24 -16.70
N HIS A 14 8.60 -0.21 -17.10
CA HIS A 14 8.85 0.12 -18.50
C HIS A 14 10.09 -0.59 -19.08
N THR A 15 11.18 -0.68 -18.30
CA THR A 15 12.48 -1.19 -18.80
C THR A 15 12.91 -2.53 -18.19
N GLY A 16 12.31 -2.95 -17.08
CA GLY A 16 12.70 -4.17 -16.39
C GLY A 16 14.00 -4.07 -15.58
N GLU A 17 14.59 -2.89 -15.46
CA GLU A 17 15.80 -2.69 -14.66
C GLU A 17 15.49 -2.67 -13.16
N ALA A 18 16.44 -3.09 -12.33
CA ALA A 18 16.32 -3.07 -10.89
C ALA A 18 16.42 -1.63 -10.35
N LEU A 19 15.54 -1.26 -9.42
CA LEU A 19 15.53 0.05 -8.77
C LEU A 19 15.40 -0.13 -7.25
N THR A 20 16.26 0.52 -6.48
CA THR A 20 16.10 0.59 -5.03
C THR A 20 14.99 1.58 -4.68
N ILE A 21 13.89 1.07 -4.10
CA ILE A 21 12.79 1.88 -3.59
C ILE A 21 13.05 2.16 -2.10
N PRO A 22 13.24 3.43 -1.69
CA PRO A 22 13.51 3.76 -0.30
C PRO A 22 12.30 3.50 0.60
N ALA A 23 12.54 3.40 1.91
CA ALA A 23 11.48 3.30 2.89
C ALA A 23 10.62 4.57 2.86
N GLY A 24 9.31 4.42 3.03
CA GLY A 24 8.37 5.52 2.86
C GLY A 24 7.09 5.35 3.66
N LYS A 25 6.46 6.46 3.98
CA LYS A 25 5.16 6.49 4.65
C LYS A 25 4.07 6.64 3.59
N THR A 26 3.11 5.71 3.59
CA THR A 26 1.97 5.76 2.67
C THR A 26 0.66 5.95 3.43
N PRO A 27 -0.24 6.82 2.95
CA PRO A 27 -1.54 6.98 3.57
C PRO A 27 -2.36 5.69 3.39
N ALA A 28 -3.01 5.26 4.47
CA ALA A 28 -3.89 4.10 4.48
C ALA A 28 -5.21 4.45 5.16
N PHE A 29 -6.31 4.00 4.58
CA PHE A 29 -7.62 4.18 5.17
C PHE A 29 -8.00 2.97 6.03
N LYS A 30 -8.42 3.21 7.27
CA LYS A 30 -8.98 2.17 8.14
C LYS A 30 -10.49 2.35 8.15
N ALA A 31 -11.19 1.44 7.47
CA ALA A 31 -12.65 1.47 7.41
C ALA A 31 -13.27 1.31 8.81
N GLY A 32 -14.24 2.16 9.11
CA GLY A 32 -15.06 2.07 10.32
C GLY A 32 -16.01 0.86 10.28
N LYS A 33 -16.61 0.53 11.45
CA LYS A 33 -17.50 -0.62 11.61
C LYS A 33 -18.67 -0.60 10.61
N ALA A 34 -19.38 0.53 10.50
CA ALA A 34 -20.52 0.69 9.61
C ALA A 34 -20.20 0.38 8.14
N LEU A 35 -19.08 0.87 7.62
CA LEU A 35 -18.66 0.60 6.23
C LEU A 35 -18.28 -0.87 6.03
N LYS A 36 -17.62 -1.50 7.02
CA LYS A 36 -17.26 -2.92 6.94
C LYS A 36 -18.48 -3.82 6.95
N GLU A 37 -19.49 -3.51 7.77
CA GLU A 37 -20.74 -4.27 7.86
C GLU A 37 -21.55 -4.15 6.57
N ALA A 38 -21.66 -2.94 6.00
CA ALA A 38 -22.37 -2.70 4.75
C ALA A 38 -21.77 -3.46 3.55
N VAL A 39 -20.44 -3.59 3.47
CA VAL A 39 -19.76 -4.28 2.35
C VAL A 39 -19.72 -5.80 2.54
N LYS A 40 -19.68 -6.31 3.78
CA LYS A 40 -19.70 -7.76 4.06
C LYS A 40 -21.07 -8.41 3.87
N ALA A 41 -22.15 -7.62 3.91
CA ALA A 41 -23.52 -8.12 3.78
C ALA A 41 -23.92 -8.44 2.33
N LYS A 42 -22.95 -8.73 1.45
CA LYS A 42 -23.18 -9.11 0.05
C LYS A 42 -22.59 -10.49 -0.23
#